data_AF-A0A292QNY5-F1
#
_entry.id   AF-A0A292QNY5-F1
#
_cell.length_a   1.000
_cell.length_b   1.000
_cell.length_c   1.000
_cell.angle_alpha   90.00
_cell.angle_beta   90.00
_cell.angle_gamma   90.00
#
_symmetry.space_group_name_H-M   'P 1'
#
loop_
_entity.id
_entity.type
_entity.pdbx_description
1 polymer ?
#
loop_
_entity_poly.entity_id
_entity_poly.type
_entity_poly.pdbx_seq_one_letter_code
_entity_poly.pdbx_strand_id
1 'polypeptide(L)'
;MYAEVLTGSVTAVPDSFFGTWRVVSKLVDTDSVIFKENNLDLWNLSRLGDVITLCNPFNGAEANITVNSVNGSYIVFRKTGKYSGKDLTDVVEIKLNGDSFSGTDTLKLDTYSDVTGKIIKTETAKYSIKGEKISGEVGSLK
;
A
#
# COMPACT_ATOMS: atom_id res chain seq x y z
N MET A 1 -6.89 25.57 -6.71
CA MET A 1 -7.79 24.61 -6.04
C MET A 1 -6.89 23.74 -5.19
N TYR A 2 -6.82 24.00 -3.88
CA TYR A 2 -5.94 23.22 -2.98
C TYR A 2 -6.69 21.97 -2.57
N ALA A 3 -6.12 20.79 -2.84
CA ALA A 3 -6.67 19.54 -2.36
C ALA A 3 -6.56 19.51 -0.83
N GLU A 4 -7.69 19.42 -0.15
CA GLU A 4 -7.76 19.19 1.29
C GLU A 4 -7.16 17.81 1.56
N VAL A 5 -6.02 17.77 2.25
CA VAL A 5 -5.45 16.52 2.74
C VAL A 5 -6.30 16.10 3.94
N LEU A 6 -7.36 15.34 3.68
CA LEU A 6 -7.94 14.49 4.71
C LEU A 6 -6.81 13.55 5.12
N THR A 7 -6.25 13.74 6.30
CA THR A 7 -5.37 12.74 6.93
C THR A 7 -6.26 11.91 7.84
N GLY A 8 -6.57 10.68 7.43
CA GLY A 8 -7.16 9.70 8.34
C GLY A 8 -6.20 9.48 9.50
N SER A 9 -6.70 9.61 10.74
CA SER A 9 -5.86 9.34 11.90
C SER A 9 -5.43 7.86 11.91
N VAL A 10 -4.15 7.60 12.16
CA VAL A 10 -3.65 6.23 12.35
C VAL A 10 -4.37 5.53 13.52
N THR A 11 -4.84 6.29 14.51
CA THR A 11 -5.67 5.77 15.61
C THR A 11 -7.05 5.28 15.18
N ALA A 12 -7.56 5.70 14.02
CA ALA A 12 -8.86 5.29 13.51
C ALA A 12 -8.78 3.98 12.71
N VAL A 13 -7.57 3.52 12.33
CA VAL A 13 -7.36 2.27 11.61
C VAL A 13 -7.78 1.09 12.51
N PRO A 14 -8.72 0.24 12.08
CA PRO A 14 -9.16 -0.91 12.87
C PRO A 14 -8.00 -1.84 13.21
N ASP A 15 -7.96 -2.38 14.43
CA ASP A 15 -6.90 -3.30 14.85
C ASP A 15 -6.84 -4.57 13.98
N SER A 16 -7.98 -4.96 13.39
CA SER A 16 -8.05 -6.05 12.42
C SER A 16 -7.25 -5.79 11.14
N PHE A 17 -6.79 -4.57 10.87
CA PHE A 17 -5.86 -4.26 9.77
C PHE A 17 -4.45 -4.79 10.00
N PHE A 18 -4.01 -4.88 11.26
CA PHE A 18 -2.63 -5.27 11.60
C PHE A 18 -2.45 -6.79 11.59
N GLY A 19 -1.20 -7.22 11.42
CA GLY A 19 -0.81 -8.61 11.30
C GLY A 19 -0.14 -8.94 9.96
N THR A 20 0.11 -10.22 9.74
CA THR A 20 0.69 -10.74 8.51
C THR A 20 -0.40 -11.15 7.54
N TRP A 21 -0.30 -10.64 6.31
CA TRP A 21 -1.25 -10.84 5.22
C TRP A 21 -0.59 -11.49 4.02
N ARG A 22 -1.24 -12.51 3.47
CA ARG A 22 -0.99 -12.98 2.11
C ARG A 22 -1.79 -12.10 1.16
N VAL A 23 -1.12 -11.45 0.23
CA VAL A 23 -1.76 -10.53 -0.73
C VAL A 23 -1.56 -11.05 -2.14
N VAL A 24 -2.67 -11.31 -2.83
CA VAL A 24 -2.69 -11.60 -4.26
C VAL A 24 -3.04 -10.32 -4.99
N SER A 25 -2.25 -9.94 -5.99
CA SER A 25 -2.56 -8.84 -6.89
C SER A 25 -2.69 -9.32 -8.32
N LYS A 26 -3.66 -8.75 -9.04
CA LYS A 26 -3.88 -8.99 -10.47
C LYS A 26 -4.04 -7.65 -11.19
N LEU A 27 -3.22 -7.46 -12.21
CA LEU A 27 -3.21 -6.27 -13.06
C LEU A 27 -4.56 -6.13 -13.75
N VAL A 28 -5.13 -4.93 -13.65
CA VAL A 28 -6.41 -4.54 -14.25
C VAL A 28 -6.17 -3.67 -15.46
N ASP A 29 -5.26 -2.70 -15.34
CA ASP A 29 -4.95 -1.73 -16.38
C ASP A 29 -3.52 -1.19 -16.22
N THR A 30 -2.88 -0.83 -17.32
CA THR A 30 -1.55 -0.20 -17.31
C THR A 30 -1.22 0.48 -18.64
N ASP A 31 -0.36 1.49 -18.57
CA ASP A 31 0.26 2.13 -19.74
C ASP A 31 1.62 1.52 -20.13
N SER A 32 2.11 0.50 -19.42
CA SER A 32 3.46 -0.04 -19.62
C SER A 32 3.57 -1.55 -19.42
N VAL A 33 4.46 -2.17 -20.18
CA VAL A 33 4.73 -3.62 -20.15
C VAL A 33 5.62 -4.05 -18.97
N ILE A 34 6.14 -3.11 -18.18
CA ILE A 34 7.07 -3.42 -17.08
C ILE A 34 6.36 -3.98 -15.84
N PHE A 35 5.05 -3.76 -15.74
CA PHE A 35 4.25 -4.18 -14.60
C PHE A 35 3.82 -5.64 -14.76
N LYS A 36 4.10 -6.46 -13.74
CA LYS A 36 3.78 -7.90 -13.77
C LYS A 36 2.26 -8.11 -13.73
N GLU A 37 1.76 -9.07 -14.48
CA GLU A 37 0.31 -9.35 -14.54
C GLU A 37 -0.27 -9.85 -13.22
N ASN A 38 0.46 -10.70 -12.49
CA ASN A 38 0.02 -11.27 -11.23
C ASN A 38 1.19 -11.26 -10.23
N ASN A 39 0.88 -11.01 -8.96
CA ASN A 39 1.85 -11.15 -7.88
C ASN A 39 1.24 -11.83 -6.65
N LEU A 40 2.11 -12.46 -5.87
CA LEU A 40 1.80 -13.00 -4.56
C LEU A 40 2.85 -12.48 -3.58
N ASP A 41 2.41 -11.64 -2.65
CA ASP A 41 3.27 -11.06 -1.63
C ASP A 41 2.84 -11.48 -0.21
N LEU A 42 3.78 -11.38 0.72
CA LEU A 42 3.52 -11.46 2.14
C LEU A 42 3.88 -10.11 2.77
N TRP A 43 2.95 -9.55 3.52
CA TRP A 43 3.10 -8.24 4.15
C TRP A 43 2.73 -8.32 5.62
N ASN A 44 3.65 -7.92 6.49
CA ASN A 44 3.39 -7.68 7.90
C ASN A 44 3.09 -6.20 8.11
N LEU A 45 1.88 -5.90 8.57
CA LEU A 45 1.44 -4.58 8.97
C LEU A 45 1.52 -4.45 10.48
N SER A 46 2.32 -3.50 10.95
CA SER A 46 2.52 -3.24 12.37
C SER A 46 2.39 -1.75 12.66
N ARG A 47 2.08 -1.42 13.91
CA ARG A 47 1.91 -0.04 14.36
C ARG A 47 2.76 0.23 15.60
N LEU A 48 3.46 1.35 15.59
CA LEU A 48 4.11 1.91 16.77
C LEU A 48 3.73 3.40 16.88
N GLY A 49 2.90 3.74 17.87
CA GLY A 49 2.36 5.09 18.01
C GLY A 49 1.51 5.47 16.79
N ASP A 50 1.91 6.50 16.07
CA ASP A 50 1.23 6.99 14.86
C ASP A 50 1.95 6.59 13.56
N VAL A 51 2.85 5.62 13.63
CA VAL A 51 3.54 5.08 12.46
C VAL A 51 3.03 3.68 12.18
N ILE A 52 2.57 3.44 10.95
CA ILE A 52 2.28 2.10 10.45
C ILE A 52 3.41 1.69 9.49
N THR A 53 4.00 0.54 9.77
CA THR A 53 5.09 -0.04 8.98
C THR A 53 4.61 -1.29 8.28
N LEU A 54 4.96 -1.39 7.00
CA LEU A 54 4.70 -2.49 6.09
C LEU A 54 6.04 -3.18 5.77
N CYS A 55 6.19 -4.44 6.16
CA CYS A 55 7.42 -5.21 5.94
C CYS A 55 7.13 -6.52 5.21
N ASN A 56 7.91 -6.84 4.18
CA ASN A 56 7.88 -8.14 3.53
C ASN A 56 9.06 -8.99 4.05
N PRO A 57 8.79 -10.02 4.87
CA PRO A 57 9.86 -10.78 5.53
C PRO A 57 10.65 -11.68 4.57
N PHE A 58 10.17 -11.91 3.34
CA PHE A 58 10.87 -12.77 2.38
C PHE A 58 11.97 -12.03 1.60
N ASN A 59 11.76 -10.74 1.31
CA ASN A 59 12.70 -9.96 0.51
C ASN A 59 13.29 -8.76 1.29
N GLY A 60 12.88 -8.54 2.53
CA GLY A 60 13.36 -7.45 3.38
C GLY A 60 12.84 -6.06 2.99
N ALA A 61 11.84 -5.97 2.10
CA ALA A 61 11.26 -4.68 1.73
C ALA A 61 10.50 -4.08 2.91
N GLU A 62 10.74 -2.81 3.19
CA GLU A 62 10.10 -2.07 4.27
C GLU A 62 9.58 -0.73 3.76
N ALA A 63 8.40 -0.32 4.23
CA ALA A 63 7.83 0.98 3.93
C ALA A 63 6.97 1.49 5.09
N ASN A 64 6.99 2.81 5.29
CA ASN A 64 5.96 3.47 6.10
C ASN A 64 4.77 3.84 5.20
N ILE A 65 3.56 3.71 5.75
CA ILE A 65 2.35 4.14 5.03
C ILE A 65 1.80 5.42 5.64
N THR A 66 1.29 6.29 4.78
CA THR A 66 0.49 7.46 5.18
C THR A 66 -0.98 7.08 5.05
N VAL A 67 -1.73 7.16 6.15
CA VAL A 67 -3.18 6.93 6.12
C VAL A 67 -3.85 8.17 5.56
N ASN A 68 -4.52 8.01 4.41
CA ASN A 68 -5.26 9.09 3.77
C ASN A 68 -6.68 9.15 4.31
N SER A 69 -7.38 8.03 4.44
CA SER A 69 -8.72 8.04 5.03
C SER A 69 -9.09 6.71 5.66
N VAL A 70 -9.97 6.78 6.66
CA VAL A 70 -10.57 5.60 7.30
C VAL A 70 -12.06 5.85 7.46
N ASN A 71 -12.88 4.93 6.96
CA ASN A 71 -14.32 4.93 7.14
C ASN A 71 -14.80 3.51 7.50
N GLY A 72 -14.83 3.23 8.80
CA GLY A 72 -15.09 1.90 9.33
C GLY A 72 -14.06 0.90 8.82
N SER A 73 -14.51 -0.12 8.09
CA SER A 73 -13.61 -1.11 7.49
C SER A 73 -13.02 -0.70 6.13
N TYR A 74 -13.33 0.50 5.62
CA TYR A 74 -12.70 1.03 4.41
C TYR A 74 -11.49 1.89 4.76
N ILE A 75 -10.34 1.57 4.18
CA ILE A 75 -9.07 2.24 4.48
C ILE A 75 -8.41 2.63 3.16
N VAL A 76 -7.98 3.89 3.07
CA VAL A 76 -7.15 4.40 1.98
C VAL A 76 -5.82 4.84 2.55
N PHE A 77 -4.72 4.33 1.99
CA PHE A 77 -3.38 4.71 2.40
C PHE A 77 -2.46 4.85 1.20
N ARG A 78 -1.39 5.62 1.39
CA ARG A 78 -0.33 5.83 0.42
C ARG A 78 0.96 5.20 0.91
N LYS A 79 1.68 4.58 -0.02
CA LYS A 79 3.06 4.13 0.18
C LYS A 79 3.96 4.80 -0.86
N THR A 80 5.19 5.10 -0.47
CA THR A 80 6.21 5.62 -1.38
C THR A 80 7.50 4.82 -1.23
N GLY A 81 8.18 4.57 -2.33
CA GLY A 81 9.48 3.90 -2.37
C GLY A 81 10.40 4.57 -3.38
N LYS A 82 11.70 4.62 -3.07
CA LYS A 82 12.71 5.20 -3.96
C LYS A 82 13.69 4.13 -4.42
N TYR A 83 13.94 4.06 -5.72
CA TYR A 83 14.80 3.04 -6.34
C TYR A 83 15.61 3.66 -7.47
N SER A 84 16.92 3.83 -7.28
CA SER A 84 17.89 4.22 -8.33
C SER A 84 17.31 5.16 -9.41
N GLY A 85 17.05 6.42 -9.02
CA GLY A 85 16.50 7.44 -9.93
C GLY A 85 15.01 7.29 -10.24
N LYS A 86 14.26 6.49 -9.46
CA LYS A 86 12.82 6.34 -9.60
C LYS A 86 12.11 6.53 -8.27
N ASP A 87 10.94 7.16 -8.33
CA ASP A 87 9.99 7.21 -7.22
C ASP A 87 8.76 6.39 -7.59
N LEU A 88 8.45 5.37 -6.78
CA LEU A 88 7.23 4.58 -6.87
C LEU A 88 6.26 5.08 -5.81
N THR A 89 5.05 5.45 -6.23
CA THR A 89 3.94 5.81 -5.35
C THR A 89 2.81 4.80 -5.54
N ASP A 90 2.28 4.31 -4.43
CA ASP A 90 1.14 3.41 -4.38
C ASP A 90 0.00 4.14 -3.65
N VAL A 91 -1.21 4.10 -4.20
CA VAL A 91 -2.45 4.48 -3.49
C VAL A 91 -3.32 3.24 -3.38
N VAL A 92 -3.47 2.77 -2.15
CA VAL A 92 -4.13 1.52 -1.83
C VAL A 92 -5.48 1.81 -1.18
N GLU A 93 -6.52 1.20 -1.73
CA GLU A 93 -7.90 1.31 -1.26
C GLU A 93 -8.39 -0.10 -0.92
N ILE A 94 -8.69 -0.36 0.35
CA ILE A 94 -9.15 -1.69 0.79
C ILE A 94 -10.42 -1.63 1.63
N LYS A 95 -11.18 -2.71 1.57
CA LYS A 95 -12.31 -3.00 2.46
C LYS A 95 -12.00 -4.26 3.27
N LEU A 96 -11.81 -4.10 4.57
CA LEU A 96 -11.63 -5.21 5.51
C LEU A 96 -12.96 -5.96 5.72
N ASN A 97 -12.85 -7.27 5.82
CA ASN A 97 -13.92 -8.20 6.15
C ASN A 97 -13.35 -9.35 7.00
N GLY A 98 -13.22 -9.11 8.31
CA GLY A 98 -12.57 -10.03 9.24
C GLY A 98 -11.11 -10.28 8.85
N ASP A 99 -10.76 -11.54 8.64
CA ASP A 99 -9.42 -11.99 8.22
C ASP A 99 -9.20 -11.95 6.71
N SER A 100 -10.00 -11.15 6.00
CA SER A 100 -9.86 -10.92 4.57
C SER A 100 -9.98 -9.44 4.21
N PHE A 101 -9.43 -9.06 3.07
CA PHE A 101 -9.78 -7.80 2.42
C PHE A 101 -9.86 -7.94 0.91
N SER A 102 -10.57 -7.01 0.28
CA SER A 102 -10.52 -6.77 -1.16
C SER A 102 -10.33 -5.29 -1.44
N GLY A 103 -9.76 -4.96 -2.59
CA GLY A 103 -9.45 -3.58 -2.90
C GLY A 103 -8.72 -3.38 -4.22
N THR A 104 -8.12 -2.20 -4.36
CA THR A 104 -7.26 -1.85 -5.48
C THR A 104 -5.98 -1.18 -5.01
N ASP A 105 -4.92 -1.35 -5.80
CA ASP A 105 -3.66 -0.63 -5.66
C ASP A 105 -3.35 0.10 -6.97
N THR A 106 -3.18 1.42 -6.89
CA THR A 106 -2.82 2.25 -8.04
C THR A 106 -1.38 2.73 -7.90
N LEU A 107 -0.54 2.29 -8.82
CA LEU A 107 0.89 2.59 -8.86
C LEU A 107 1.16 3.74 -9.84
N LYS A 108 2.10 4.60 -9.45
CA LYS A 108 2.73 5.60 -10.30
C LYS A 108 4.24 5.50 -10.12
N LEU A 109 4.95 5.22 -11.21
CA LEU A 109 6.41 5.17 -11.26
C LEU A 109 6.93 6.37 -12.04
N ASP A 110 7.55 7.31 -11.34
CA ASP A 110 8.25 8.44 -11.95
C ASP A 110 9.74 8.09 -12.08
N THR A 111 10.27 8.12 -13.31
CA THR A 111 11.71 7.96 -13.59
C THR A 111 12.34 9.32 -13.82
N TYR A 112 13.45 9.57 -13.14
CA TYR A 112 14.19 10.83 -13.17
C TYR A 112 15.44 10.71 -14.05
N SER A 113 15.80 11.80 -14.72
CA SER A 113 17.08 11.93 -15.42
C SER A 113 18.21 12.12 -14.42
N ASP A 114 19.24 11.28 -14.50
CA ASP A 114 20.46 11.41 -13.68
C ASP A 114 21.25 12.69 -13.97
N VAL A 115 21.01 13.34 -15.13
CA VAL A 115 21.69 14.58 -15.54
C VAL A 115 20.94 15.81 -15.04
N THR A 116 19.62 15.84 -15.18
CA THR A 116 18.81 17.05 -14.93
C THR A 116 17.98 17.00 -13.65
N GLY A 117 17.83 15.82 -13.03
CA GLY A 117 16.97 15.60 -11.87
C GLY A 117 15.47 15.76 -12.16
N LYS A 118 15.06 15.88 -13.43
CA LYS A 118 13.65 16.02 -13.83
C LYS A 118 13.04 14.66 -14.16
N ILE A 119 11.72 14.55 -13.98
CA ILE A 119 10.95 13.39 -14.44
C ILE A 119 11.04 13.33 -15.97
N ILE A 120 11.46 12.18 -16.49
CA ILE A 120 11.56 11.90 -17.94
C ILE A 120 10.55 10.86 -18.40
N LYS A 121 9.97 10.09 -17.47
CA LYS A 121 8.93 9.12 -17.75
C LYS A 121 8.05 8.93 -16.53
N THR A 122 6.75 8.83 -16.76
CA THR A 122 5.77 8.39 -15.77
C THR A 122 5.05 7.18 -16.34
N GLU A 123 4.93 6.13 -15.53
CA GLU A 123 4.22 4.90 -15.88
C GLU A 123 3.23 4.58 -14.77
N THR A 124 2.09 4.00 -15.13
CA THR A 124 0.99 3.73 -14.21
C THR A 124 0.45 2.32 -14.36
N ALA A 125 0.00 1.76 -13.25
CA ALA A 125 -0.68 0.47 -13.22
C ALA A 125 -1.76 0.47 -12.15
N LYS A 126 -2.86 -0.22 -12.43
CA LYS A 126 -3.91 -0.50 -11.45
C LYS A 126 -4.03 -1.99 -11.24
N TYR A 127 -3.99 -2.41 -9.99
CA TYR A 127 -4.20 -3.79 -9.57
C TYR A 127 -5.51 -3.92 -8.81
N SER A 128 -6.17 -5.06 -8.99
CA SER A 128 -7.10 -5.60 -8.01
C SER A 128 -6.29 -6.38 -6.98
N ILE A 129 -6.60 -6.21 -5.70
CA ILE A 129 -5.90 -6.89 -4.62
C ILE A 129 -6.88 -7.63 -3.71
N LYS A 130 -6.44 -8.79 -3.22
CA LYS A 130 -7.13 -9.56 -2.19
C LYS A 130 -6.13 -10.00 -1.14
N GLY A 131 -6.51 -9.83 0.13
CA GLY A 131 -5.69 -10.21 1.27
C GLY A 131 -6.37 -11.27 2.11
N GLU A 132 -5.57 -12.18 2.63
CA GLU A 132 -5.96 -13.15 3.65
C GLU A 132 -4.98 -13.07 4.81
N LYS A 133 -5.49 -12.90 6.03
CA LYS A 133 -4.65 -12.81 7.23
C LYS A 133 -4.12 -14.20 7.58
N ILE A 134 -2.81 -14.29 7.80
CA ILE A 134 -2.13 -15.53 8.20
C ILE A 134 -1.82 -15.51 9.69
N SER A 135 -1.50 -14.35 10.26
CA SER A 135 -1.18 -14.22 11.68
C SER A 135 -1.31 -12.77 12.16
N GLY A 136 -1.20 -12.56 13.48
CA GLY A 136 -1.44 -11.28 14.13
C GLY A 136 -2.83 -11.25 14.74
N GLU A 137 -2.92 -10.91 16.02
CA GLU A 137 -4.17 -10.91 16.76
C GLU A 137 -5.15 -9.88 16.20
N VAL A 138 -6.44 -10.23 16.22
CA VAL A 138 -7.50 -9.23 16.38
C VAL A 138 -7.26 -8.64 17.76
N GLY A 139 -6.87 -7.36 17.84
CA GLY A 139 -6.67 -6.64 19.11
C GLY A 139 -7.78 -7.00 20.10
N SER A 140 -7.46 -7.92 21.01
CA SER A 140 -8.32 -8.38 22.08
C SER A 140 -7.59 -8.07 23.37
N LEU A 141 -7.28 -6.80 23.56
CA LEU A 141 -6.94 -6.29 24.88
C LEU A 141 -8.07 -5.37 25.31
N LYS A 142 -8.83 -5.91 26.26
CA LYS A 142 -9.84 -5.22 27.07
C LYS A 142 -9.28 -3.97 27.72
#